data_AF-A0A2T7Q383-F1
#
_entry.id   AF-A0A2T7Q383-F1
#
_cell.length_a   1.000
_cell.length_b   1.000
_cell.length_c   1.000
_cell.angle_alpha   90.00
_cell.angle_beta   90.00
_cell.angle_gamma   90.00
#
_symmetry.space_group_name_H-M   'P 1'
#
loop_
_entity.id
_entity.type
_entity.pdbx_description
1 polymer ?
#
loop_
_entity_poly.entity_id
_entity_poly.type
_entity_poly.pdbx_seq_one_letter_code
_entity_poly.pdbx_strand_id
1 'polypeptide(L)'
;MYILSNEQVVFSFQTITGKEVIVAKDTGNKYLVYRFGTGGNIEFEFPGSKEHSWDKFEYSFYLRGGGRQNEGMDLNYLQFTNEGYKYVVYNTYFASDNKSRVGVKVIQLSNNKIINIQGLVKSRKGSLGDFRNNEKIRQGDELFD
;
A
#
# COMPACT_ATOMS: atom_id res chain seq x y z
N MET A 1 -0.78 9.81 -13.52
CA MET A 1 -0.03 9.77 -12.25
C MET A 1 0.30 11.18 -11.78
N TYR A 2 -0.23 11.60 -10.63
CA TYR A 2 0.06 12.91 -10.01
C TYR A 2 1.14 12.77 -8.92
N ILE A 3 2.29 13.40 -9.15
CA ILE A 3 3.46 13.41 -8.27
C ILE A 3 4.00 14.84 -8.25
N LEU A 4 4.29 15.38 -7.06
CA LEU A 4 4.92 16.68 -6.91
C LEU A 4 6.42 16.60 -7.21
N SER A 5 7.04 17.72 -7.57
CA SER A 5 8.47 17.77 -7.93
C SER A 5 9.41 17.35 -6.78
N ASN A 6 8.98 17.50 -5.53
CA ASN A 6 9.71 17.06 -4.33
C ASN A 6 9.35 15.65 -3.87
N GLU A 7 8.51 14.93 -4.61
CA GLU A 7 8.06 13.59 -4.25
C GLU A 7 8.72 12.53 -5.13
N GLN A 8 8.95 11.36 -4.54
CA GLN A 8 9.31 10.14 -5.27
C GLN A 8 8.26 9.06 -5.01
N VAL A 9 7.94 8.29 -6.04
CA VAL A 9 7.07 7.11 -5.92
C VAL A 9 7.79 6.04 -5.12
N VAL A 10 7.14 5.55 -4.05
CA VAL A 10 7.56 4.35 -3.31
C VAL A 10 6.88 3.13 -3.91
N PHE A 11 5.57 3.23 -4.13
CA PHE A 11 4.77 2.14 -4.67
C PHE A 11 3.61 2.71 -5.48
N SER A 12 3.32 2.14 -6.64
CA SER A 12 2.13 2.52 -7.41
C SER A 12 1.67 1.40 -8.32
N PHE A 13 0.39 1.43 -8.70
CA PHE A 13 -0.20 0.52 -9.68
C PHE A 13 -1.51 1.12 -10.22
N GLN A 14 -1.98 0.59 -11.34
CA GLN A 14 -3.33 0.81 -11.86
C GLN A 14 -4.26 -0.30 -11.37
N THR A 15 -5.48 0.06 -11.02
CA THR A 15 -6.59 -0.85 -10.72
C THR A 15 -7.15 -1.46 -12.01
N ILE A 16 -7.87 -2.58 -11.87
CA ILE A 16 -8.55 -3.20 -13.02
C ILE A 16 -9.60 -2.28 -13.68
N THR A 17 -10.07 -1.26 -12.97
CA THR A 17 -11.04 -0.26 -13.48
C THR A 17 -10.35 1.00 -14.01
N GLY A 18 -9.02 1.02 -14.14
CA GLY A 18 -8.27 2.15 -14.69
C GLY A 18 -7.96 3.29 -13.71
N LYS A 19 -8.34 3.17 -12.43
CA LYS A 19 -7.90 4.09 -11.36
C LYS A 19 -6.41 3.87 -11.04
N GLU A 20 -5.72 4.88 -10.57
CA GLU A 20 -4.33 4.82 -10.11
C GLU A 20 -4.26 4.84 -8.58
N VAL A 21 -3.40 4.00 -8.02
CA VAL A 21 -2.98 4.03 -6.61
C VAL A 21 -1.53 4.43 -6.55
N ILE A 22 -1.20 5.38 -5.69
CA ILE A 22 0.15 5.92 -5.52
C ILE A 22 0.44 6.04 -4.03
N VAL A 23 1.58 5.51 -3.61
CA VAL A 23 2.24 5.81 -2.35
C VAL A 23 3.54 6.52 -2.70
N ALA A 24 3.68 7.75 -2.24
CA ALA A 24 4.84 8.60 -2.52
C ALA A 24 5.36 9.21 -1.22
N LYS A 25 6.65 9.54 -1.21
CA LYS A 25 7.27 10.27 -0.10
C LYS A 25 8.01 11.48 -0.60
N ASP A 26 8.17 12.47 0.26
CA ASP A 26 9.11 13.56 0.04
C ASP A 26 10.53 13.01 -0.14
N THR A 27 11.32 13.59 -1.05
CA THR A 27 12.70 13.15 -1.31
C THR A 27 13.61 13.33 -0.09
N GLY A 28 13.31 14.30 0.79
CA GLY A 28 13.95 14.48 2.10
C GLY A 28 13.30 13.68 3.23
N ASN A 29 12.39 12.75 2.94
CA ASN A 29 11.64 11.94 3.90
C ASN A 29 10.79 12.75 4.90
N LYS A 30 10.37 13.97 4.55
CA LYS A 30 9.54 14.82 5.42
C LYS A 30 8.12 14.30 5.62
N TYR A 31 7.56 13.65 4.61
CA TYR A 31 6.20 13.10 4.67
C TYR A 31 6.02 11.88 3.78
N LEU A 32 4.97 11.10 4.08
CA LEU A 32 4.43 10.01 3.26
C LEU A 32 3.00 10.37 2.85
N VAL A 33 2.61 10.03 1.62
CA VAL A 33 1.27 10.30 1.09
C VAL A 33 0.76 9.12 0.27
N TYR A 34 -0.53 8.84 0.42
CA TYR A 34 -1.31 7.94 -0.39
C TYR A 34 -2.26 8.74 -1.28
N ARG A 35 -2.40 8.34 -2.55
CA ARG A 35 -3.36 8.91 -3.49
C ARG A 35 -4.09 7.83 -4.27
N PHE A 36 -5.36 8.08 -4.50
CA PHE A 36 -6.23 7.31 -5.39
C PHE A 36 -6.92 8.26 -6.37
N GLY A 37 -7.02 7.89 -7.65
CA GLY A 37 -7.70 8.74 -8.63
C GLY A 37 -7.62 8.27 -10.08
N THR A 38 -7.88 9.17 -11.03
CA THR A 38 -7.92 8.86 -12.47
C THR A 38 -7.13 9.88 -13.27
N GLY A 39 -6.23 9.45 -14.15
CA GLY A 39 -5.64 10.33 -15.16
C GLY A 39 -4.93 11.57 -14.60
N GLY A 40 -4.35 11.48 -13.39
CA GLY A 40 -3.75 12.62 -12.69
C GLY A 40 -4.71 13.45 -11.84
N ASN A 41 -6.01 13.22 -11.92
CA ASN A 41 -6.97 13.78 -10.96
C ASN A 41 -6.95 12.96 -9.67
N ILE A 42 -6.70 13.62 -8.55
CA ILE A 42 -6.76 13.02 -7.22
C ILE A 42 -8.23 12.99 -6.80
N GLU A 43 -8.75 11.79 -6.51
CA GLU A 43 -10.10 11.59 -5.97
C GLU A 43 -10.06 11.40 -4.46
N PHE A 44 -8.96 10.86 -3.94
CA PHE A 44 -8.71 10.71 -2.52
C PHE A 44 -7.21 10.81 -2.23
N GLU A 45 -6.86 11.63 -1.24
CA GLU A 45 -5.50 11.79 -0.73
C GLU A 45 -5.50 11.60 0.77
N PHE A 46 -4.51 10.88 1.28
CA PHE A 46 -4.29 10.72 2.70
C PHE A 46 -2.79 10.83 3.03
N PRO A 47 -2.43 11.48 4.14
CA PRO A 47 -3.30 12.28 5.02
C PRO A 47 -3.62 13.66 4.42
N GLY A 48 -4.74 14.27 4.81
CA GLY A 48 -5.10 15.62 4.37
C GLY A 48 -4.13 16.73 4.83
N SER A 49 -3.34 16.47 5.88
CA SER A 49 -2.17 17.28 6.26
C SER A 49 -0.93 16.40 6.31
N LYS A 50 0.14 16.86 5.67
CA LYS A 50 1.43 16.18 5.54
C LYS A 50 2.29 16.24 6.80
N GLU A 51 1.94 17.10 7.75
CA GLU A 51 2.60 17.16 9.07
C GLU A 51 2.44 15.84 9.81
N HIS A 52 3.55 15.32 10.35
CA HIS A 52 3.61 14.03 11.06
C HIS A 52 2.93 12.88 10.29
N SER A 53 2.95 12.94 8.95
CA SER A 53 2.20 12.00 8.11
C SER A 53 2.66 10.56 8.26
N TRP A 54 3.96 10.33 8.49
CA TRP A 54 4.51 8.99 8.70
C TRP A 54 3.81 8.25 9.85
N ASP A 55 3.49 8.96 10.93
CA ASP A 55 2.85 8.40 12.13
C ASP A 55 1.39 7.97 11.88
N LYS A 56 0.80 8.44 10.77
CA LYS A 56 -0.58 8.11 10.36
C LYS A 56 -0.65 6.83 9.54
N PHE A 57 0.49 6.24 9.19
CA PHE A 57 0.57 4.95 8.54
C PHE A 57 1.16 3.90 9.47
N GLU A 58 0.77 2.66 9.25
CA GLU A 58 1.41 1.50 9.83
C GLU A 58 1.80 0.55 8.70
N TYR A 59 2.96 -0.09 8.84
CA TYR A 59 3.44 -1.08 7.91
C TYR A 59 3.55 -2.43 8.62
N SER A 60 3.02 -3.47 7.98
CA SER A 60 3.17 -4.85 8.44
C SER A 60 3.62 -5.73 7.29
N PHE A 61 4.34 -6.81 7.63
CA PHE A 61 4.81 -7.76 6.64
C PHE A 61 4.94 -9.17 7.20
N TYR A 62 4.91 -10.14 6.29
CA TYR A 62 5.25 -11.52 6.60
C TYR A 62 6.12 -12.08 5.48
N LEU A 63 7.30 -12.58 5.85
CA LEU A 63 8.25 -13.18 4.92
C LEU A 63 8.56 -14.61 5.34
N ARG A 64 8.22 -15.57 4.48
CA ARG A 64 8.55 -16.98 4.63
C ARG A 64 9.27 -17.46 3.38
N GLY A 65 10.51 -17.92 3.54
CA GLY A 65 11.28 -18.53 2.46
C GLY A 65 10.84 -19.95 2.11
N GLY A 66 11.58 -20.63 1.23
CA GLY A 66 11.43 -22.07 0.99
C GLY A 66 10.55 -22.47 -0.19
N GLY A 67 10.22 -21.53 -1.08
CA GLY A 67 9.57 -21.81 -2.37
C GLY A 67 8.20 -22.50 -2.22
N ARG A 68 7.75 -23.18 -3.27
CA ARG A 68 6.41 -23.82 -3.27
C ARG A 68 6.26 -24.90 -2.19
N GLN A 69 7.33 -25.63 -1.87
CA GLN A 69 7.31 -26.72 -0.88
C GLN A 69 7.01 -26.25 0.54
N ASN A 70 7.43 -25.03 0.88
CA ASN A 70 7.20 -24.43 2.20
C ASN A 70 6.19 -23.28 2.15
N GLU A 71 5.40 -23.22 1.06
CA GLU A 71 4.47 -22.12 0.80
C GLU A 71 5.13 -20.76 1.06
N GLY A 72 6.26 -20.53 0.37
CA GLY A 72 6.99 -19.27 0.47
C GLY A 72 6.06 -18.08 0.22
N MET A 73 6.17 -17.07 1.07
CA MET A 73 5.29 -15.91 1.09
C MET A 73 6.13 -14.65 1.25
N ASP A 74 5.73 -13.61 0.55
CA ASP A 74 6.24 -12.25 0.74
C ASP A 74 5.03 -11.32 0.76
N LEU A 75 4.53 -11.01 1.96
CA LEU A 75 3.31 -10.25 2.20
C LEU A 75 3.71 -8.89 2.77
N ASN A 76 3.21 -7.81 2.17
CA ASN A 76 3.50 -6.45 2.61
C ASN A 76 2.21 -5.62 2.58
N TYR A 77 1.99 -4.87 3.65
CA TYR A 77 0.80 -4.06 3.82
C TYR A 77 1.16 -2.69 4.35
N LEU A 78 0.65 -1.64 3.71
CA LEU A 78 0.67 -0.28 4.23
C LEU A 78 -0.77 0.09 4.58
N GLN A 79 -1.00 0.46 5.83
CA GLN A 79 -2.34 0.71 6.34
C GLN A 79 -2.51 2.05 7.03
N PHE A 80 -3.73 2.58 6.96
CA PHE A 80 -4.16 3.78 7.65
C PHE A 80 -5.67 3.77 7.83
N THR A 81 -6.18 4.61 8.72
CA THR A 81 -7.61 4.79 8.95
C THR A 81 -8.05 6.20 8.60
N ASN A 82 -9.18 6.32 7.90
CA ASN A 82 -9.83 7.60 7.61
C ASN A 82 -11.35 7.43 7.71
N GLU A 83 -12.02 8.32 8.46
CA GLU A 83 -13.49 8.41 8.54
C GLU A 83 -14.23 7.08 8.77
N GLY A 84 -13.71 6.23 9.68
CA GLY A 84 -14.35 4.95 10.01
C GLY A 84 -14.04 3.80 9.04
N TYR A 85 -13.10 4.00 8.12
CA TYR A 85 -12.59 2.96 7.22
C TYR A 85 -11.10 2.73 7.44
N LYS A 86 -10.67 1.47 7.40
CA LYS A 86 -9.25 1.07 7.29
C LYS A 86 -8.94 0.81 5.82
N TYR A 87 -7.86 1.41 5.34
CA TYR A 87 -7.34 1.22 3.99
C TYR A 87 -6.06 0.42 4.11
N VAL A 88 -5.94 -0.64 3.31
CA VAL A 88 -4.78 -1.54 3.31
C VAL A 88 -4.28 -1.68 1.89
N VAL A 89 -3.18 -0.99 1.58
CA VAL A 89 -2.47 -1.16 0.30
C VAL A 89 -1.60 -2.40 0.42
N TYR A 90 -1.83 -3.40 -0.44
CA TYR A 90 -1.10 -4.67 -0.36
C TYR A 90 -0.20 -4.90 -1.58
N ASN A 91 0.94 -5.52 -1.33
CA ASN A 91 1.88 -6.06 -2.33
C ASN A 91 2.35 -7.43 -1.85
N THR A 92 1.72 -8.49 -2.35
CA THR A 92 1.81 -9.84 -1.77
C THR A 92 2.23 -10.84 -2.83
N TYR A 93 3.03 -11.83 -2.47
CA TYR A 93 3.42 -12.95 -3.31
C TYR A 93 3.23 -14.28 -2.56
N PHE A 94 2.71 -15.27 -3.29
CA PHE A 94 2.56 -16.64 -2.80
C PHE A 94 3.26 -17.59 -3.77
N ALA A 95 4.16 -18.43 -3.25
CA ALA A 95 4.86 -19.44 -4.04
C ALA A 95 3.97 -20.65 -4.37
N SER A 96 2.87 -20.85 -3.63
CA SER A 96 1.91 -21.96 -3.84
C SER A 96 1.29 -21.92 -5.24
N ASP A 97 0.91 -20.73 -5.70
CA ASP A 97 0.37 -20.47 -7.03
C ASP A 97 1.30 -19.62 -7.92
N ASN A 98 2.46 -19.24 -7.38
CA ASN A 98 3.46 -18.39 -8.01
C ASN A 98 2.88 -17.06 -8.50
N LYS A 99 1.99 -16.44 -7.72
CA LYS A 99 1.33 -15.17 -8.07
C LYS A 99 1.69 -14.05 -7.11
N SER A 100 2.08 -12.94 -7.69
CA SER A 100 2.03 -11.64 -7.04
C SER A 100 0.63 -11.04 -7.17
N ARG A 101 0.20 -10.27 -6.17
CA ARG A 101 -1.05 -9.52 -6.15
C ARG A 101 -0.78 -8.13 -5.59
N VAL A 102 -1.49 -7.14 -6.12
CA VAL A 102 -1.48 -5.77 -5.62
C VAL A 102 -2.91 -5.24 -5.58
N GLY A 103 -3.20 -4.29 -4.70
CA GLY A 103 -4.52 -3.71 -4.57
C GLY A 103 -4.70 -2.92 -3.27
N VAL A 104 -5.96 -2.57 -3.00
CA VAL A 104 -6.36 -1.89 -1.77
C VAL A 104 -7.57 -2.61 -1.18
N LYS A 105 -7.47 -3.05 0.07
CA LYS A 105 -8.64 -3.46 0.85
C LYS A 105 -9.18 -2.23 1.59
N VAL A 106 -10.47 -1.96 1.45
CA VAL A 106 -11.19 -0.94 2.20
C VAL A 106 -12.12 -1.67 3.16
N ILE A 107 -11.85 -1.53 4.46
CA ILE A 107 -12.52 -2.26 5.53
C ILE A 107 -13.36 -1.27 6.33
N GLN A 108 -14.66 -1.47 6.37
CA GLN A 108 -15.56 -0.66 7.17
C GLN A 108 -15.46 -1.08 8.65
N LEU A 109 -15.02 -0.18 9.52
CA LEU A 109 -14.70 -0.52 10.92
C LEU A 109 -15.94 -0.86 11.77
N SER A 110 -17.13 -0.43 11.37
CA SER A 110 -18.37 -0.66 12.12
C SER A 110 -18.90 -2.10 12.01
N ASN A 111 -18.59 -2.81 10.92
CA ASN A 111 -19.15 -4.13 10.62
C ASN A 111 -18.17 -5.09 9.94
N ASN A 112 -16.90 -4.69 9.79
CA ASN A 112 -15.84 -5.44 9.11
C ASN A 112 -16.14 -5.83 7.66
N LYS A 113 -17.05 -5.11 6.97
CA LYS A 113 -17.28 -5.33 5.54
C LYS A 113 -16.04 -4.92 4.75
N ILE A 114 -15.57 -5.80 3.87
CA ILE A 114 -14.37 -5.61 3.05
C ILE A 114 -14.77 -5.39 1.59
N ILE A 115 -14.23 -4.33 0.99
CA ILE A 115 -14.20 -4.11 -0.46
C ILE A 115 -12.76 -4.29 -0.91
N ASN A 116 -12.52 -5.15 -1.89
CA ASN A 116 -11.19 -5.36 -2.47
C ASN A 116 -11.08 -4.69 -3.84
N ILE A 117 -10.25 -3.66 -3.94
CA ILE A 117 -9.93 -2.97 -5.18
C ILE A 117 -8.67 -3.61 -5.76
N GLN A 118 -8.86 -4.49 -6.73
CA GLN A 118 -7.76 -5.25 -7.34
C GLN A 118 -6.92 -4.38 -8.28
N GLY A 119 -5.61 -4.55 -8.19
CA GLY A 119 -4.62 -3.92 -9.04
C GLY A 119 -4.07 -4.83 -10.14
N LEU A 120 -3.66 -4.21 -11.24
CA LEU A 120 -2.94 -4.82 -12.35
C LEU A 120 -1.45 -4.93 -11.97
N VAL A 121 -1.02 -6.12 -11.57
CA VAL A 121 0.37 -6.39 -11.15
C VAL A 121 1.41 -5.91 -12.17
N LYS A 122 1.13 -6.02 -13.47
CA LYS A 122 2.03 -5.58 -14.55
C LYS A 122 2.27 -4.06 -14.59
N SER A 123 1.37 -3.27 -14.01
CA SER A 123 1.49 -1.81 -13.92
C SER A 123 2.27 -1.33 -12.69
N ARG A 124 2.65 -2.26 -11.81
CA ARG A 124 3.31 -1.98 -10.53
C ARG A 124 4.65 -1.29 -10.75
N LYS A 125 4.90 -0.22 -10.00
CA LYS A 125 6.22 0.41 -9.86
C LYS A 125 6.60 0.46 -8.39
N GLY A 126 7.86 0.19 -8.09
CA GLY A 126 8.39 0.13 -6.73
C GLY A 126 7.86 -1.05 -5.91
N SER A 127 8.06 -0.99 -4.60
CA SER A 127 7.68 -2.05 -3.65
C SER A 127 7.38 -1.47 -2.28
N LEU A 128 6.41 -2.04 -1.57
CA LEU A 128 6.21 -1.75 -0.14
C LEU A 128 7.30 -2.39 0.75
N GLY A 129 8.09 -3.32 0.21
CA GLY A 129 9.18 -3.97 0.96
C GLY A 129 10.25 -3.00 1.46
N ASP A 130 10.35 -1.81 0.86
CA ASP A 130 11.27 -0.74 1.29
C ASP A 130 10.95 -0.23 2.71
N PHE A 131 9.75 -0.47 3.23
CA PHE A 131 9.35 -0.09 4.59
C PHE A 131 9.82 -1.05 5.69
N ARG A 132 10.31 -2.25 5.36
CA ARG A 132 10.79 -3.24 6.36
C ARG A 132 11.89 -2.70 7.27
N ASN A 133 12.77 -1.88 6.70
CA ASN A 133 13.92 -1.31 7.41
C ASN A 133 13.76 0.20 7.63
N ASN A 134 12.54 0.74 7.54
CA ASN A 134 12.29 2.17 7.64
C ASN A 134 11.86 2.53 9.07
N GLU A 135 12.71 3.27 9.79
CA GLU A 135 12.48 3.68 11.18
C GLU A 135 11.42 4.78 11.35
N LYS A 136 11.01 5.45 10.26
CA LYS A 136 10.01 6.52 10.32
C LYS A 136 8.58 6.02 10.34
N ILE A 137 8.34 4.80 9.84
CA ILE A 137 7.00 4.24 9.78
C ILE A 137 6.77 3.27 10.94
N ARG A 138 5.60 3.36 11.56
CA ARG A 138 5.21 2.46 12.64
C ARG A 138 5.09 1.02 12.09
N GLN A 139 5.74 0.07 12.75
CA GLN A 139 5.58 -1.35 12.45
C GLN A 139 4.32 -1.90 13.14
N GLY A 140 3.64 -2.81 12.47
CA GLY A 140 2.50 -3.56 13.00
C GLY A 140 2.56 -5.02 12.59
N ASP A 141 1.66 -5.82 13.19
CA ASP A 141 1.68 -7.29 13.07
C ASP A 141 0.47 -7.84 12.29
N GLU A 142 -0.48 -6.97 11.89
CA GLU A 142 -1.72 -7.39 11.24
C GLU A 142 -1.48 -7.87 9.81
N LEU A 143 -1.98 -9.07 9.48
CA LEU A 143 -1.95 -9.64 8.13
C LEU A 143 -3.35 -9.63 7.54
N PHE A 144 -3.45 -9.53 6.21
CA PHE A 144 -4.72 -9.29 5.53
C PHE A 144 -5.09 -10.31 4.46
N ASP A 145 -4.31 -11.37 4.26
CA ASP A 145 -4.62 -12.45 3.31
C ASP A 145 -5.00 -13.77 3.98
#